data_AF-A0A834WF97-F1
#
_entry.id   AF-A0A834WF97-F1
#
_cell.length_a   1.000
_cell.length_b   1.000
_cell.length_c   1.000
_cell.angle_alpha   90.00
_cell.angle_beta   90.00
_cell.angle_gamma   90.00
#
_symmetry.space_group_name_H-M   'P 1'
#
loop_
_entity.id
_entity.type
_entity.pdbx_description
1 polymer ?
#
loop_
_entity_poly.entity_id
_entity_poly.type
_entity_poly.pdbx_seq_one_letter_code
_entity_poly.pdbx_strand_id
1 'polypeptide(L)'
;MSGVWVFKNGVYRLVENPQAEASEGGRHGKSSSGSRKKVLVHLPTGEVVSSYGFLEQILTGLGWERYYGGDPDLYQFHKHSSIDLISLPRDFSKFNSIYMYDIVIKNPNVFHVRDI
;
A
#
# COMPACT_ATOMS: atom_id res chain seq x y z
N MET A 1 22.97 -12.41 0.99
CA MET A 1 23.27 -11.15 0.25
C MET A 1 24.37 -11.42 -0.79
N SER A 2 24.04 -12.02 -1.94
CA SER A 2 25.02 -12.21 -3.03
C SER A 2 24.37 -12.01 -4.39
N GLY A 3 24.49 -10.80 -4.94
CA GLY A 3 24.11 -10.45 -6.30
C GLY A 3 24.89 -9.21 -6.73
N VAL A 4 25.32 -9.16 -7.98
CA VAL A 4 26.04 -8.01 -8.54
C VAL A 4 25.02 -7.11 -9.23
N TRP A 5 24.99 -5.84 -8.82
CA TRP A 5 24.21 -4.83 -9.52
C TRP A 5 24.89 -4.47 -10.84
N VAL A 6 24.17 -4.62 -11.94
CA VAL A 6 24.66 -4.29 -13.28
C VAL A 6 23.79 -3.18 -13.86
N PHE A 7 24.45 -2.15 -14.39
CA PHE A 7 23.78 -1.07 -15.11
C PHE A 7 23.76 -1.38 -16.61
N LYS A 8 22.57 -1.46 -17.20
CA LYS A 8 22.41 -1.67 -18.64
C LYS A 8 21.25 -0.84 -19.17
N ASN A 9 21.52 -0.01 -20.19
CA ASN A 9 20.54 0.83 -20.87
C ASN A 9 19.75 1.76 -19.93
N GLY A 10 20.43 2.42 -18.99
CA GLY A 10 19.77 3.39 -18.10
C GLY A 10 19.08 2.79 -16.86
N VAL A 11 19.04 1.45 -16.74
CA VAL A 11 18.35 0.76 -15.64
C VAL A 11 19.33 -0.15 -14.89
N TYR A 12 19.27 -0.10 -13.57
CA TYR A 12 19.97 -1.04 -12.70
C TYR A 12 19.18 -2.36 -12.63
N ARG A 13 19.83 -3.48 -12.94
CA ARG A 13 19.31 -4.82 -12.68
C ARG A 13 20.25 -5.55 -11.72
N LEU A 14 19.66 -6.22 -10.74
CA LEU A 14 20.38 -7.17 -9.91
C LEU A 14 20.48 -8.49 -10.68
N VAL A 15 21.71 -8.96 -10.93
CA VAL A 15 21.95 -10.30 -11.50
C VAL A 15 22.30 -11.23 -10.34
N GLU A 16 21.46 -12.23 -10.12
CA GLU A 16 21.68 -13.25 -9.10
C GLU A 16 22.62 -14.34 -9.63
N ASN A 17 23.54 -14.79 -8.78
CA ASN A 17 24.57 -15.77 -9.15
C ASN A 17 24.00 -17.20 -9.06
N PRO A 18 24.04 -18.03 -10.13
CA PRO A 18 23.41 -19.36 -10.15
C PRO A 18 24.03 -20.42 -9.21
N GLN A 19 25.02 -20.03 -8.40
CA GLN A 19 25.74 -20.92 -7.49
C GLN A 19 25.32 -20.72 -6.02
N ALA A 20 24.40 -19.78 -5.75
CA ALA A 20 23.87 -19.51 -4.41
C ALA A 20 22.66 -20.39 -4.04
N GLU A 21 22.22 -21.28 -4.93
CA GLU A 21 20.98 -22.05 -4.82
C GLU A 21 21.09 -23.39 -4.06
N ALA A 22 22.14 -23.59 -3.25
CA ALA A 22 22.27 -24.76 -2.37
C ALA A 22 22.05 -24.48 -0.87
N SER A 23 21.84 -23.23 -0.45
CA SER A 23 21.47 -22.91 0.93
C SER A 23 20.60 -21.67 0.97
N GLU A 24 19.41 -21.81 1.57
CA GLU A 24 18.32 -20.83 1.64
C GLU A 24 17.47 -20.74 0.36
N GLY A 25 16.33 -21.44 0.41
CA GLY A 25 15.35 -21.52 -0.66
C GLY A 25 14.81 -20.16 -1.08
N GLY A 26 15.39 -19.63 -2.16
CA GLY A 26 14.84 -18.55 -2.96
C GLY A 26 13.69 -19.06 -3.84
N ARG A 27 12.54 -18.40 -3.74
CA ARG A 27 11.56 -18.31 -4.83
C ARG A 27 11.31 -16.83 -5.11
N HIS A 28 12.14 -16.24 -5.97
CA HIS A 28 11.78 -15.04 -6.72
C HIS A 28 11.61 -15.45 -8.20
N GLY A 29 10.35 -15.59 -8.60
CA GLY A 29 9.97 -15.98 -9.96
C GLY A 29 8.49 -16.36 -9.98
N LYS A 30 7.64 -15.35 -10.21
CA LYS A 30 6.20 -15.30 -9.88
C LYS A 30 5.95 -15.22 -8.37
N SER A 31 5.46 -14.08 -7.89
CA SER A 31 4.67 -14.06 -6.66
C SER A 31 3.33 -14.77 -6.92
N SER A 32 3.40 -16.08 -7.10
CA SER A 32 2.32 -17.04 -6.97
C SER A 32 2.60 -17.93 -5.75
N SER A 33 3.27 -17.39 -4.74
CA SER A 33 3.11 -17.86 -3.37
C SER A 33 1.76 -17.31 -2.89
N GLY A 34 0.68 -18.08 -3.10
CA GLY A 34 -0.71 -17.76 -2.76
C GLY A 34 -0.89 -16.43 -2.05
N SER A 35 -1.00 -15.33 -2.83
CA SER A 35 -0.97 -13.96 -2.34
C SER A 35 -2.11 -13.79 -1.35
N ARG A 36 -1.82 -13.94 -0.06
CA ARG A 36 -2.80 -13.68 0.99
C ARG A 36 -3.31 -12.28 0.75
N LYS A 37 -4.62 -12.19 0.51
CA LYS A 37 -5.25 -10.93 0.16
C LYS A 37 -5.04 -10.00 1.35
N LYS A 38 -4.33 -8.90 1.13
CA LYS A 38 -4.13 -7.90 2.17
C LYS A 38 -5.42 -7.13 2.40
N VAL A 39 -5.70 -6.78 3.65
CA VAL A 39 -6.83 -5.95 4.05
C VAL A 39 -6.38 -4.84 4.98
N LEU A 40 -7.01 -3.68 4.81
CA LEU A 40 -6.89 -2.58 5.75
C LEU A 40 -7.90 -2.80 6.89
N VAL A 41 -7.43 -2.76 8.13
CA VAL A 41 -8.23 -2.97 9.34
C VAL A 41 -8.22 -1.69 10.17
N HIS A 42 -9.41 -1.28 10.61
CA HIS A 42 -9.58 -0.20 11.59
C HIS A 42 -9.32 -0.77 12.99
N LEU A 43 -8.23 -0.34 13.64
CA LEU A 43 -7.77 -0.92 14.90
C LEU A 43 -8.78 -0.79 16.06
N PRO A 44 -9.44 0.36 16.27
CA PRO A 44 -10.41 0.51 17.36
C PRO A 44 -11.60 -0.46 17.29
N THR A 45 -12.12 -0.77 16.09
CA THR A 45 -13.30 -1.66 15.94
C THR A 45 -12.92 -3.07 15.50
N GLY A 46 -11.71 -3.29 15.00
CA GLY A 46 -11.27 -4.55 14.42
C GLY A 46 -11.87 -4.85 13.04
N GLU A 47 -12.65 -3.91 12.48
CA GLU A 47 -13.36 -4.11 11.22
C GLU A 47 -12.46 -3.91 10.01
N VAL A 48 -12.72 -4.71 8.97
CA VAL A 48 -12.06 -4.55 7.67
C VAL A 48 -12.68 -3.39 6.92
N VAL A 49 -11.84 -2.49 6.40
CA VAL A 49 -12.27 -1.42 5.52
C VAL A 49 -12.68 -2.00 4.17
N SER A 50 -13.98 -2.00 3.92
CA SER A 50 -14.59 -2.65 2.76
C SER A 50 -15.18 -1.68 1.72
N SER A 51 -15.20 -0.38 2.01
CA SER A 51 -15.68 0.66 1.09
C SER A 51 -15.06 2.03 1.39
N TYR A 52 -15.12 2.94 0.42
CA TYR A 52 -14.70 4.33 0.64
C TYR A 52 -15.61 5.10 1.59
N GLY A 53 -16.91 4.81 1.64
CA GLY A 53 -17.80 5.48 2.60
C GLY A 53 -17.41 5.17 4.06
N PHE A 54 -17.06 3.91 4.34
CA PHE A 54 -16.57 3.54 5.67
C PHE A 54 -15.20 4.15 5.99
N LEU A 55 -14.28 4.15 5.03
CA LEU A 55 -12.98 4.80 5.18
C LEU A 55 -13.11 6.32 5.41
N GLU A 56 -13.96 6.98 4.62
CA GLU A 56 -14.25 8.41 4.71
C GLU A 56 -14.80 8.78 6.08
N GLN A 57 -15.77 8.02 6.60
CA GLN A 57 -16.33 8.26 7.94
C GLN A 57 -15.23 8.25 9.02
N ILE A 58 -14.31 7.27 8.96
CA ILE A 58 -13.20 7.19 9.92
C ILE A 58 -12.25 8.37 9.73
N LEU A 59 -11.81 8.62 8.49
CA LEU A 59 -10.85 9.68 8.16
C LEU A 59 -11.38 11.07 8.53
N THR A 60 -12.66 11.36 8.29
CA THR A 60 -13.31 12.61 8.72
C THR A 60 -13.33 12.74 10.23
N GLY A 61 -13.57 11.66 10.98
CA GLY A 61 -13.43 11.65 12.44
C GLY A 61 -12.00 11.97 12.94
N LEU A 62 -10.98 11.77 12.10
CA LEU A 62 -9.57 12.11 12.38
C LEU A 62 -9.15 13.48 11.84
N GLY A 63 -10.09 14.26 11.28
CA GLY A 63 -9.84 15.60 10.72
C GLY A 63 -9.33 15.61 9.28
N TRP A 64 -9.53 14.53 8.50
CA TRP A 64 -9.30 14.55 7.06
C TRP A 64 -10.55 15.01 6.31
N GLU A 65 -10.34 15.71 5.21
CA GLU A 65 -11.41 16.25 4.39
C GLU A 65 -11.23 15.85 2.93
N ARG A 66 -12.36 15.64 2.24
CA ARG A 66 -12.38 15.37 0.80
C ARG A 66 -11.71 16.49 0.03
N TYR A 67 -10.72 16.13 -0.78
CA TYR A 67 -10.01 17.08 -1.64
C TYR A 67 -10.48 16.93 -3.09
N TYR A 68 -11.07 18.00 -3.62
CA TYR A 68 -11.62 18.07 -4.98
C TYR A 68 -10.74 18.85 -5.96
N GLY A 69 -9.65 19.46 -5.49
CA GLY A 69 -8.76 20.29 -6.32
C GLY A 69 -7.71 19.53 -7.13
N GLY A 70 -7.65 18.20 -6.98
CA GLY A 70 -6.68 17.35 -7.65
C GLY A 70 -7.22 16.67 -8.90
N ASP A 71 -6.64 15.53 -9.24
CA ASP A 71 -7.04 14.74 -10.41
C ASP A 71 -8.48 14.23 -10.24
N PRO A 72 -9.41 14.54 -11.18
CA PRO A 72 -10.78 14.08 -11.11
C PRO A 72 -10.91 12.55 -11.11
N ASP A 73 -9.94 11.80 -11.63
CA ASP A 73 -9.98 10.33 -11.63
C ASP A 73 -9.54 9.71 -10.30
N LEU A 74 -9.14 10.53 -9.33
CA LEU A 74 -8.75 10.10 -8.00
C LEU A 74 -9.81 10.41 -6.94
N TYR A 75 -9.71 9.69 -5.83
CA TYR A 75 -10.51 9.86 -4.65
C TYR A 75 -9.57 10.27 -3.51
N GLN A 76 -9.46 11.58 -3.26
CA GLN A 76 -8.40 12.14 -2.41
C GLN A 76 -8.90 12.76 -1.10
N PHE A 77 -8.03 12.75 -0.10
CA PHE A 77 -8.22 13.41 1.18
C PHE A 77 -7.01 14.26 1.54
N HIS A 78 -7.24 15.43 2.10
CA HIS A 78 -6.20 16.28 2.67
C HIS A 78 -6.45 16.49 4.16
N LYS A 79 -5.41 16.86 4.89
CA LYS A 79 -5.51 17.18 6.32
C LYS A 79 -5.05 18.61 6.54
N HIS A 80 -5.95 19.52 6.93
CA HIS A 80 -5.62 20.95 7.01
C HIS A 80 -4.47 21.27 7.98
N SER A 81 -4.29 20.44 9.02
CA SER A 81 -3.21 20.59 10.00
C SER A 81 -1.84 20.10 9.52
N SER A 82 -1.72 19.54 8.31
CA SER A 82 -0.46 19.06 7.74
C SER A 82 -0.42 19.23 6.22
N ILE A 83 0.70 18.84 5.61
CA ILE A 83 0.87 18.82 4.14
C ILE A 83 0.46 17.46 3.54
N ASP A 84 -0.17 16.59 4.34
CA ASP A 84 -0.44 15.22 3.92
C ASP A 84 -1.64 15.15 2.96
N LEU A 85 -1.50 14.26 1.98
CA LEU A 85 -2.52 13.95 0.99
C LEU A 85 -2.63 12.44 0.82
N ILE A 86 -3.82 11.87 1.03
CA ILE A 86 -4.12 10.46 0.69
C ILE A 86 -4.73 10.46 -0.70
N SER A 87 -4.16 9.68 -1.62
CA SER A 87 -4.65 9.57 -3.00
C SER A 87 -5.05 8.14 -3.33
N LEU A 88 -6.35 7.91 -3.55
CA LEU A 88 -6.92 6.59 -3.80
C LEU A 88 -7.48 6.51 -5.22
N PRO A 89 -7.57 5.31 -5.83
CA PRO A 89 -8.30 5.16 -7.07
C PRO A 89 -9.77 5.47 -6.84
N ARG A 90 -10.48 6.00 -7.84
CA ARG A 90 -11.92 6.28 -7.71
C ARG A 90 -12.77 5.01 -7.56
N ASP A 91 -12.31 3.90 -8.15
CA ASP A 91 -12.93 2.59 -8.02
C ASP A 91 -12.25 1.79 -6.90
N PHE A 92 -13.04 1.41 -5.88
CA PHE A 92 -12.57 0.63 -4.74
C PHE A 92 -12.05 -0.76 -5.15
N SER A 93 -12.49 -1.31 -6.29
CA SER A 93 -11.97 -2.60 -6.79
C SER A 93 -10.46 -2.56 -7.08
N LYS A 94 -9.92 -1.35 -7.33
CA LYS A 94 -8.49 -1.10 -7.59
C LYS A 94 -7.71 -0.77 -6.31
N PHE A 95 -8.37 -0.73 -5.15
CA PHE A 95 -7.74 -0.45 -3.86
C PHE A 95 -6.87 -1.64 -3.42
N ASN A 96 -5.57 -1.50 -3.65
CA ASN A 96 -4.55 -2.48 -3.30
C ASN A 96 -3.68 -2.04 -2.11
N SER A 97 -2.72 -2.89 -1.72
CA SER A 97 -1.88 -2.68 -0.54
C SER A 97 -1.04 -1.40 -0.57
N ILE A 98 -0.67 -0.87 -1.74
CA ILE A 98 0.10 0.37 -1.83
C ILE A 98 -0.68 1.52 -1.18
N TYR A 99 -1.97 1.63 -1.53
CA TYR A 99 -2.86 2.64 -0.96
C TYR A 99 -3.16 2.37 0.52
N MET A 100 -3.25 1.10 0.92
CA MET A 100 -3.45 0.73 2.32
C MET A 100 -2.29 1.18 3.21
N TYR A 101 -1.05 0.94 2.77
CA TYR A 101 0.14 1.35 3.53
C TYR A 101 0.31 2.87 3.58
N ASP A 102 -0.06 3.60 2.52
CA ASP A 102 -0.07 5.07 2.54
C ASP A 102 -0.99 5.61 3.66
N ILE A 103 -2.19 5.04 3.79
CA ILE A 103 -3.13 5.39 4.87
C ILE A 103 -2.56 5.08 6.25
N VAL A 104 -1.92 3.91 6.43
CA VAL A 104 -1.30 3.51 7.71
C VAL A 104 -0.18 4.45 8.11
N ILE A 105 0.68 4.85 7.17
CA ILE A 105 1.80 5.77 7.45
C ILE A 105 1.26 7.14 7.91
N LYS A 106 0.17 7.62 7.30
CA LYS A 106 -0.43 8.93 7.61
C LYS A 106 -1.33 8.93 8.85
N ASN A 107 -1.82 7.76 9.26
CA ASN A 107 -2.69 7.59 10.42
C ASN A 107 -2.18 6.43 11.30
N PRO A 108 -0.96 6.58 11.85
CA PRO A 108 -0.37 5.53 12.66
C PRO A 108 -1.26 5.27 13.88
N ASN A 109 -1.35 4.00 14.29
CA ASN A 109 -2.17 3.52 15.42
C ASN A 109 -3.69 3.50 15.19
N VAL A 110 -4.19 3.99 14.05
CA VAL A 110 -5.63 3.87 13.71
C VAL A 110 -5.89 2.72 12.74
N PHE A 111 -4.96 2.49 11.81
CA PHE A 111 -5.09 1.45 10.81
C PHE A 111 -3.94 0.44 10.84
N HIS A 112 -4.21 -0.76 10.35
CA HIS A 112 -3.20 -1.79 10.15
C HIS A 112 -3.51 -2.61 8.89
N VAL A 113 -2.46 -3.09 8.21
CA VAL A 113 -2.63 -4.00 7.06
C VAL A 113 -2.40 -5.43 7.53
N ARG A 114 -3.39 -6.31 7.32
CA ARG A 114 -3.31 -7.74 7.67
C ARG A 114 -3.41 -8.63 6.44
N ASP A 115 -2.87 -9.83 6.55
CA ASP A 115 -3.17 -10.95 5.65
C ASP A 115 -4.55 -11.52 5.99
N ILE A 116 -5.34 -11.88 4.98
CA ILE A 116 -6.48 -12.81 5.09
C ILE A 116 -5.99 -14.25 5.13
#